data_AF-A0A926A5C2-F1
#
_entry.id   AF-A0A926A5C2-F1
#
_cell.length_a   1.000
_cell.length_b   1.000
_cell.length_c   1.000
_cell.angle_alpha   90.00
_cell.angle_beta   90.00
_cell.angle_gamma   90.00
#
_symmetry.space_group_name_H-M   'P 1'
#
loop_
_entity.id
_entity.type
_entity.pdbx_description
1 polymer ?
#
loop_
_entity_poly.entity_id
_entity_poly.type
_entity_poly.pdbx_seq_one_letter_code
_entity_poly.pdbx_strand_id
1 'polypeptide(L)'
;MGSVDTARAHAATGPPGTPGGYGYCFYHGSSLFFGYPALEVEIMSARCRHWGSFGSLVVTVVLAAGLLSSPVAAAPEPPTGNLASVYPSNQVLGTVFDRDGRYIQIRRGFYNSGSNQGFGFDKAYNKHGLTDIRPMKYVFRAVIRSPDNQDFRYTAYAREFVCNSAGCTVRQEVTVRGIFDPRTYSTYYGLPVGGVLGQKTMYCIGYNPRCPSWVTVALINAYNNALTLAELEESKTTGTFYSAGYESAMGSAP
;
A
#
# COMPACT_ATOMS: atom_id res chain seq x y z
N MET A 1 7.14 7.82 -21.69
CA MET A 1 6.94 9.24 -21.31
C MET A 1 8.29 9.91 -21.41
N GLY A 2 8.50 10.77 -22.40
CA GLY A 2 9.78 11.43 -22.64
C GLY A 2 9.93 12.69 -21.78
N SER A 3 11.10 12.91 -21.22
CA SER A 3 11.49 14.18 -20.61
C SER A 3 11.77 15.19 -21.73
N VAL A 4 11.20 16.40 -21.63
CA VAL A 4 11.52 17.51 -22.53
C VAL A 4 12.30 18.53 -21.72
N ASP A 5 13.63 18.50 -21.84
CA ASP A 5 14.50 19.48 -21.19
C ASP A 5 14.45 20.78 -21.99
N THR A 6 13.84 21.83 -21.43
CA THR A 6 13.79 23.15 -22.06
C THR A 6 14.81 24.05 -21.37
N ALA A 7 16.02 24.15 -21.93
CA ALA A 7 17.03 25.08 -21.44
C ALA A 7 16.72 26.49 -21.97
N ARG A 8 16.37 27.43 -21.08
CA ARG A 8 16.17 28.85 -21.44
C ARG A 8 17.30 29.68 -20.83
N ALA A 9 18.18 30.20 -21.69
CA ALA A 9 19.22 31.13 -21.27
C ALA A 9 18.63 32.55 -21.19
N HIS A 10 18.72 33.19 -20.02
CA HIS A 10 18.42 34.60 -19.85
C HIS A 10 19.73 35.37 -19.71
N ALA A 11 20.00 36.30 -20.64
CA ALA A 11 21.10 37.24 -20.52
C ALA A 11 20.68 38.38 -19.58
N ALA A 12 21.32 38.49 -18.41
CA ALA A 12 21.16 39.63 -17.53
C ALA A 12 22.15 40.73 -17.95
N THR A 13 21.65 41.90 -18.37
CA THR A 13 22.48 43.09 -18.57
C THR A 13 22.70 43.76 -17.22
N GLY A 14 23.95 43.79 -16.75
CA GLY A 14 24.35 44.53 -15.56
C GLY A 14 24.25 46.05 -15.77
N PRO A 15 24.20 46.85 -14.68
CA PRO A 15 24.23 48.30 -14.77
C PRO A 15 25.55 48.81 -15.37
N PRO A 16 25.52 49.94 -16.10
CA PRO A 16 26.70 50.47 -16.78
C PRO A 16 27.73 51.01 -15.77
N GLY A 17 28.94 50.46 -15.74
CA GLY A 17 30.06 51.06 -14.99
C GLY A 17 31.14 50.11 -14.45
N THR A 18 30.94 48.79 -14.44
CA THR A 18 31.96 47.84 -13.95
C THR A 18 32.77 47.21 -15.09
N PRO A 19 34.11 47.34 -15.11
CA PRO A 19 34.96 46.68 -16.10
C PRO A 19 35.05 45.18 -15.82
N GLY A 20 34.61 44.37 -16.78
CA GLY A 20 35.07 42.98 -16.98
C GLY A 20 34.59 41.94 -15.99
N GLY A 21 33.42 41.35 -16.22
CA GLY A 21 32.99 40.14 -15.53
C GLY A 21 31.62 39.64 -15.97
N TYR A 22 31.53 39.00 -17.13
CA TYR A 22 30.30 38.32 -17.56
C TYR A 22 30.16 37.00 -16.78
N GLY A 23 29.39 37.03 -15.69
CA GLY A 23 28.94 35.83 -14.99
C GLY A 23 27.61 35.35 -15.58
N TYR A 24 27.50 34.05 -15.87
CA TYR A 24 26.25 33.41 -16.28
C TYR A 24 25.76 32.49 -15.16
N CYS A 25 24.47 32.59 -14.83
CA CYS A 25 23.81 31.64 -13.93
C CYS A 25 22.95 30.70 -14.78
N PHE A 26 23.08 29.39 -14.53
CA PHE A 26 22.23 28.38 -15.15
C PHE A 26 21.11 28.01 -14.18
N TYR A 27 19.89 28.02 -14.67
CA TYR A 27 18.72 27.54 -13.95
C TYR A 27 18.35 26.17 -14.50
N HIS A 28 18.30 25.17 -13.63
CA HIS A 28 17.70 23.88 -13.97
C HIS A 28 16.36 23.80 -13.25
N GLY A 29 15.27 23.84 -14.03
CA GLY A 29 13.93 23.50 -13.55
C GLY A 29 13.69 22.02 -13.81
N SER A 30 13.25 21.28 -12.80
CA SER A 30 12.81 19.90 -12.95
C SER A 30 11.39 19.80 -12.42
N SER A 31 10.44 19.57 -13.32
CA SER A 31 9.03 19.39 -12.97
C SER A 31 8.77 17.94 -12.62
N LEU A 32 8.41 17.65 -11.37
CA LEU A 32 7.98 16.32 -10.95
C LEU A 32 6.46 16.25 -11.05
N PHE A 33 5.96 15.55 -12.07
CA PHE A 33 4.52 15.27 -12.20
C PHE A 33 4.14 14.09 -11.30
N PHE A 34 3.54 14.40 -10.16
CA PHE A 34 2.75 13.42 -9.42
C PHE A 34 1.33 13.45 -9.98
N GLY A 35 0.77 12.30 -10.37
CA GLY A 35 -0.51 12.17 -11.07
C GLY A 35 -1.77 12.52 -10.26
N TYR A 36 -1.79 13.68 -9.60
CA TYR A 36 -2.94 14.25 -8.92
C TYR A 36 -3.22 15.65 -9.47
N PRO A 37 -4.49 16.04 -9.70
CA PRO A 37 -4.80 17.42 -10.04
C PRO A 37 -4.57 18.30 -8.79
N ALA A 38 -3.69 19.30 -8.90
CA ALA A 38 -3.50 20.43 -7.97
C ALA A 38 -2.36 20.39 -6.94
N LEU A 39 -1.18 19.84 -7.27
CA LEU A 39 0.06 20.26 -6.59
C LEU A 39 1.25 20.22 -7.55
N GLU A 40 1.55 21.36 -8.18
CA GLU A 40 2.83 21.60 -8.84
C GLU A 40 3.83 22.10 -7.79
N VAL A 41 4.90 21.34 -7.58
CA VAL A 41 6.04 21.77 -6.77
C VAL A 41 7.18 22.10 -7.73
N GLU A 42 7.44 23.38 -7.93
CA GLU A 42 8.57 23.85 -8.72
C GLU A 42 9.79 23.99 -7.82
N ILE A 43 10.81 23.13 -8.02
CA ILE A 43 12.09 23.24 -7.32
C ILE A 43 13.06 23.94 -8.26
N MET A 44 13.35 25.22 -7.99
CA MET A 44 14.38 25.96 -8.71
C MET A 44 15.72 25.86 -8.00
N SER A 45 16.73 25.29 -8.67
CA SER A 45 18.12 25.35 -8.22
C SER A 45 18.91 26.30 -9.14
N ALA A 46 19.55 27.30 -8.55
CA ALA A 46 20.47 28.19 -9.24
C ALA A 46 21.91 27.89 -8.82
N ARG A 47 22.82 27.75 -9.79
CA ARG A 47 24.26 27.73 -9.56
C ARG A 47 24.90 28.88 -10.32
N CYS A 48 25.52 29.80 -9.60
CA CYS A 48 26.31 30.88 -10.20
C CYS A 48 27.80 30.59 -9.96
N ARG A 49 28.62 30.70 -11.02
CA ARG A 49 30.10 30.64 -10.92
C ARG A 49 30.65 32.05 -10.79
N HIS A 50 31.40 32.33 -9.73
CA HIS A 50 32.27 33.49 -9.65
C HIS A 50 33.71 33.03 -9.44
N TRP A 51 34.66 33.66 -10.14
CA TRP A 51 36.09 33.35 -10.02
C TRP A 51 36.63 33.98 -8.74
N GLY A 52 36.97 33.13 -7.77
CA GLY A 52 37.58 33.53 -6.50
C GLY A 52 36.68 33.25 -5.29
N SER A 53 37.07 32.25 -4.49
CA SER A 53 36.41 31.78 -3.25
C SER A 53 35.06 31.08 -3.39
N PHE A 54 35.08 29.76 -3.22
CA PHE A 54 33.91 28.88 -3.17
C PHE A 54 33.14 29.04 -1.84
N GLY A 55 32.27 30.03 -1.75
CA GLY A 55 31.18 30.06 -0.75
C GLY A 55 29.87 29.65 -1.41
N SER A 56 29.42 28.39 -1.24
CA SER A 56 28.07 27.99 -1.67
C SER A 56 27.04 28.55 -0.70
N LEU A 57 26.35 29.62 -1.10
CA LEU A 57 25.15 30.11 -0.41
C LEU A 57 23.95 29.31 -0.94
N VAL A 58 23.48 28.33 -0.17
CA VAL A 58 22.22 27.62 -0.44
C VAL A 58 21.10 28.40 0.26
N VAL A 59 20.29 29.12 -0.52
CA VAL A 59 19.08 29.79 0.00
C VAL A 59 17.94 28.79 -0.08
N THR A 60 17.61 28.17 1.05
CA THR A 60 16.44 27.28 1.17
C THR A 60 15.20 28.12 1.48
N VAL A 61 14.36 28.37 0.49
CA VAL A 61 13.03 28.96 0.71
C VAL A 61 12.10 27.85 1.20
N VAL A 62 11.83 27.81 2.51
CA VAL A 62 10.86 26.88 3.11
C VAL A 62 9.47 27.49 2.94
N LEU A 63 8.74 27.08 1.90
CA LEU A 63 7.29 27.34 1.84
C LEU A 63 6.62 26.45 2.88
N ALA A 64 6.22 27.04 4.00
CA ALA A 64 5.36 26.41 5.00
C ALA A 64 3.94 26.28 4.42
N ALA A 65 3.71 25.25 3.59
CA ALA A 65 2.38 24.85 3.20
C ALA A 65 1.67 24.30 4.43
N GLY A 66 0.73 25.09 4.98
CA GLY A 66 -0.12 24.68 6.09
C GLY A 66 -0.86 23.39 5.72
N LEU A 67 -0.49 22.29 6.37
CA LEU A 67 -1.16 21.00 6.26
C LEU A 67 -2.54 21.12 6.90
N LEU A 68 -3.53 21.53 6.10
CA LEU A 68 -4.93 21.38 6.45
C LEU A 68 -5.25 19.88 6.40
N SER A 69 -5.23 19.26 7.58
CA SER A 69 -5.67 17.89 7.80
C SER A 69 -7.13 17.76 7.32
N SER A 70 -7.30 17.30 6.09
CA SER A 70 -8.64 17.00 5.59
C SER A 70 -9.18 15.83 6.42
N PRO A 71 -10.40 15.94 6.98
CA PRO A 71 -11.00 14.83 7.70
C PRO A 71 -11.12 13.66 6.71
N VAL A 72 -10.55 12.52 7.08
CA VAL A 72 -10.74 11.27 6.34
C VAL A 72 -12.24 10.99 6.37
N ALA A 73 -12.92 11.20 5.24
CA ALA A 73 -14.34 10.94 5.11
C ALA A 73 -14.57 9.47 5.48
N ALA A 74 -15.31 9.24 6.57
CA ALA A 74 -15.75 7.91 6.94
C ALA A 74 -16.51 7.31 5.75
N ALA A 75 -16.15 6.10 5.34
CA ALA A 75 -16.88 5.39 4.31
C ALA A 75 -18.37 5.34 4.72
N PRO A 76 -19.30 5.65 3.80
CA PRO A 76 -20.71 5.77 4.14
C PRO A 76 -21.21 4.48 4.80
N GLU A 77 -21.87 4.61 5.96
CA GLU A 77 -22.51 3.47 6.59
C GLU A 77 -23.57 2.88 5.65
N PRO A 78 -23.70 1.55 5.57
CA PRO A 78 -24.68 0.93 4.69
C PRO A 78 -26.10 1.40 5.09
N PRO A 79 -26.92 1.89 4.15
CA PRO A 79 -28.21 2.48 4.46
C PRO A 79 -29.14 1.49 5.18
N THR A 80 -29.78 1.90 6.26
CA THR A 80 -30.78 1.07 6.96
C THR A 80 -32.08 1.03 6.15
N GLY A 81 -32.19 0.07 5.24
CA GLY A 81 -33.35 -0.17 4.37
C GLY A 81 -33.25 -1.56 3.74
N ASN A 82 -34.03 -1.85 2.69
CA ASN A 82 -33.94 -3.11 1.94
C ASN A 82 -32.61 -3.16 1.14
N LEU A 83 -31.50 -3.23 1.88
CA LEU A 83 -30.11 -3.13 1.40
C LEU A 83 -29.78 -4.13 0.31
N ALA A 84 -30.45 -5.28 0.34
CA ALA A 84 -30.30 -6.33 -0.67
C ALA A 84 -30.58 -5.82 -2.10
N SER A 85 -31.41 -4.78 -2.25
CA SER A 85 -31.76 -4.20 -3.55
C SER A 85 -30.74 -3.18 -4.07
N VAL A 86 -29.90 -2.58 -3.22
CA VAL A 86 -29.08 -1.42 -3.58
C VAL A 86 -27.59 -1.70 -3.45
N TYR A 87 -27.19 -2.53 -2.47
CA TYR A 87 -25.79 -2.80 -2.21
C TYR A 87 -25.31 -4.08 -2.92
N PRO A 88 -24.30 -4.01 -3.82
CA PRO A 88 -23.87 -5.15 -4.62
C PRO A 88 -22.93 -6.08 -3.81
N SER A 89 -23.41 -6.63 -2.69
CA SER A 89 -22.61 -7.49 -1.79
C SER A 89 -22.12 -8.78 -2.46
N ASN A 90 -22.83 -9.24 -3.49
CA ASN A 90 -22.48 -10.41 -4.27
C ASN A 90 -21.41 -10.16 -5.35
N GLN A 91 -21.06 -8.89 -5.64
CA GLN A 91 -20.08 -8.56 -6.68
C GLN A 91 -18.74 -9.25 -6.38
N VAL A 92 -18.27 -10.08 -7.30
CA VAL A 92 -16.93 -10.70 -7.21
C VAL A 92 -15.90 -9.65 -7.62
N LEU A 93 -15.05 -9.25 -6.68
CA LEU A 93 -13.98 -8.28 -6.91
C LEU A 93 -12.69 -8.95 -7.37
N GLY A 94 -12.53 -10.24 -7.06
CA GLY A 94 -11.38 -11.02 -7.49
C GLY A 94 -11.54 -12.48 -7.15
N THR A 95 -10.64 -13.28 -7.71
CA THR A 95 -10.60 -14.72 -7.53
C THR A 95 -9.16 -15.14 -7.30
N VAL A 96 -8.98 -16.28 -6.66
CA VAL A 96 -7.68 -16.89 -6.42
C VAL A 96 -7.83 -18.39 -6.27
N PHE A 97 -6.83 -19.14 -6.73
CA PHE A 97 -6.71 -20.56 -6.43
C PHE A 97 -5.74 -20.74 -5.27
N ASP A 98 -6.10 -21.56 -4.28
CA ASP A 98 -5.16 -21.98 -3.26
C ASP A 98 -4.19 -23.05 -3.80
N ARG A 99 -3.25 -23.50 -2.96
CA ARG A 99 -2.26 -24.52 -3.32
C ARG A 99 -2.89 -25.86 -3.73
N ASP A 100 -4.08 -26.19 -3.22
CA ASP A 100 -4.78 -27.43 -3.57
C ASP A 100 -5.69 -27.27 -4.80
N GLY A 101 -5.65 -26.11 -5.46
CA GLY A 101 -6.50 -25.80 -6.60
C GLY A 101 -7.94 -25.45 -6.23
N ARG A 102 -8.24 -25.15 -4.95
CA ARG A 102 -9.58 -24.64 -4.59
C ARG A 102 -9.77 -23.25 -5.12
N TYR A 103 -10.90 -23.04 -5.77
CA TYR A 103 -11.32 -21.75 -6.26
C TYR A 103 -11.96 -20.92 -5.15
N ILE A 104 -11.35 -19.78 -4.83
CA ILE A 104 -11.79 -18.86 -3.79
C ILE A 104 -12.24 -17.55 -4.44
N GLN A 105 -13.48 -17.17 -4.19
CA GLN A 105 -14.04 -15.88 -4.60
C GLN A 105 -13.84 -14.84 -3.50
N ILE A 106 -13.34 -13.67 -3.88
CA ILE A 106 -13.31 -12.49 -3.02
C ILE A 106 -14.43 -11.57 -3.49
N ARG A 107 -15.52 -11.59 -2.73
CA ARG A 107 -16.69 -10.74 -2.99
C ARG A 107 -16.54 -9.39 -2.29
N ARG A 108 -17.26 -8.39 -2.77
CA ARG A 108 -17.42 -7.09 -2.11
C ARG A 108 -17.86 -7.30 -0.65
N GLY A 109 -18.93 -8.07 -0.45
CA GLY A 109 -19.41 -8.38 0.89
C GLY A 109 -20.13 -7.19 1.51
N PHE A 110 -20.00 -7.01 2.82
CA PHE A 110 -20.43 -5.81 3.55
C PHE A 110 -19.89 -5.85 4.99
N TYR A 111 -19.99 -4.74 5.72
CA TYR A 111 -19.79 -4.72 7.16
C TYR A 111 -20.75 -3.76 7.86
N ASN A 112 -21.39 -4.22 8.93
CA ASN A 112 -22.18 -3.41 9.85
C ASN A 112 -21.44 -3.36 11.20
N SER A 113 -21.00 -2.17 11.59
CA SER A 113 -20.29 -1.92 12.85
C SER A 113 -21.18 -2.15 14.07
N GLY A 114 -22.44 -1.72 14.02
CA GLY A 114 -23.41 -1.82 15.12
C GLY A 114 -23.76 -3.26 15.50
N SER A 115 -23.96 -4.15 14.52
CA SER A 115 -24.22 -5.58 14.78
C SER A 115 -22.96 -6.46 14.72
N ASN A 116 -21.81 -5.88 14.34
CA ASN A 116 -20.56 -6.59 14.08
C ASN A 116 -20.68 -7.72 13.03
N GLN A 117 -21.66 -7.62 12.13
CA GLN A 117 -21.95 -8.60 11.09
C GLN A 117 -21.37 -8.17 9.74
N GLY A 118 -21.17 -9.14 8.85
CA GLY A 118 -20.64 -8.89 7.52
C GLY A 118 -19.74 -10.02 7.01
N PHE A 119 -19.32 -9.89 5.76
CA PHE A 119 -18.37 -10.79 5.10
C PHE A 119 -17.57 -10.07 4.00
N GLY A 120 -16.64 -10.78 3.36
CA GLY A 120 -15.98 -10.31 2.13
C GLY A 120 -14.92 -9.23 2.33
N PHE A 121 -14.68 -8.48 1.25
CA PHE A 121 -13.73 -7.38 1.19
C PHE A 121 -14.09 -6.26 2.17
N ASP A 122 -15.34 -5.83 2.20
CA ASP A 122 -15.76 -4.69 3.03
C ASP A 122 -15.60 -4.95 4.52
N LYS A 123 -15.75 -6.20 4.98
CA LYS A 123 -15.42 -6.54 6.37
C LYS A 123 -13.93 -6.44 6.65
N ALA A 124 -13.09 -6.98 5.78
CA ALA A 124 -11.65 -6.85 5.94
C ALA A 124 -11.17 -5.38 5.85
N TYR A 125 -11.78 -4.59 4.97
CA TYR A 125 -11.50 -3.16 4.82
C TYR A 125 -11.96 -2.35 6.04
N ASN A 126 -13.26 -2.40 6.35
CA ASN A 126 -13.87 -1.52 7.34
C ASN A 126 -13.57 -1.94 8.77
N LYS A 127 -13.57 -3.25 9.07
CA LYS A 127 -13.28 -3.75 10.43
C LYS A 127 -11.79 -3.90 10.66
N HIS A 128 -11.08 -4.49 9.70
CA HIS A 128 -9.71 -4.98 9.92
C HIS A 128 -8.61 -4.12 9.28
N GLY A 129 -8.94 -3.07 8.52
CA GLY A 129 -7.95 -2.14 7.96
C GLY A 129 -7.12 -2.72 6.81
N LEU A 130 -7.56 -3.80 6.19
CA LEU A 130 -6.93 -4.38 5.00
C LEU A 130 -7.57 -3.76 3.75
N THR A 131 -6.95 -2.71 3.22
CA THR A 131 -7.61 -1.77 2.30
C THR A 131 -7.49 -2.13 0.81
N ASP A 132 -6.98 -3.31 0.49
CA ASP A 132 -6.72 -3.74 -0.88
C ASP A 132 -7.04 -5.24 -1.04
N ILE A 133 -7.38 -5.67 -2.26
CA ILE A 133 -7.71 -7.07 -2.57
C ILE A 133 -6.46 -7.96 -2.70
N ARG A 134 -5.31 -7.39 -3.05
CA ARG A 134 -4.03 -8.12 -3.22
C ARG A 134 -3.58 -8.82 -1.93
N PRO A 135 -3.65 -8.21 -0.73
CA PRO A 135 -3.47 -8.91 0.53
C PRO A 135 -4.31 -10.18 0.65
N MET A 136 -5.57 -10.11 0.21
CA MET A 136 -6.49 -11.24 0.31
C MET A 136 -6.08 -12.37 -0.61
N LYS A 137 -5.77 -12.03 -1.87
CA LYS A 137 -5.24 -12.99 -2.86
C LYS A 137 -3.92 -13.61 -2.39
N TYR A 138 -3.05 -12.83 -1.76
CA TYR A 138 -1.80 -13.35 -1.20
C TYR A 138 -2.08 -14.38 -0.11
N VAL A 139 -2.80 -14.01 0.96
CA VAL A 139 -3.06 -14.92 2.09
C VAL A 139 -3.77 -16.20 1.65
N PHE A 140 -4.70 -16.16 0.71
CA PHE A 140 -5.38 -17.37 0.22
C PHE A 140 -4.53 -18.27 -0.68
N ARG A 141 -3.35 -17.84 -1.13
CA ARG A 141 -2.34 -18.71 -1.75
C ARG A 141 -1.50 -19.47 -0.69
N ALA A 142 -1.67 -19.17 0.60
CA ALA A 142 -0.87 -19.75 1.66
C ALA A 142 -0.99 -21.28 1.76
N VAL A 143 0.10 -21.90 2.23
CA VAL A 143 0.24 -23.35 2.40
C VAL A 143 -0.49 -23.86 3.64
N ILE A 144 -0.53 -23.06 4.71
CA ILE A 144 -1.04 -23.52 6.00
C ILE A 144 -2.56 -23.38 6.02
N ARG A 145 -3.22 -24.53 5.81
CA ARG A 145 -4.66 -24.70 5.97
C ARG A 145 -4.95 -25.55 7.20
N SER A 146 -5.79 -25.04 8.09
CA SER A 146 -6.48 -25.88 9.09
C SER A 146 -7.98 -25.83 8.85
N PRO A 147 -8.68 -26.98 8.90
CA PRO A 147 -10.13 -26.98 9.03
C PRO A 147 -10.53 -26.21 10.29
N ASP A 148 -11.55 -25.37 10.18
CA ASP A 148 -12.15 -24.63 11.30
C ASP A 148 -13.66 -24.86 11.27
N ASN A 149 -14.08 -25.98 11.85
CA ASN A 149 -15.46 -26.44 11.77
C ASN A 149 -15.89 -26.61 10.30
N GLN A 150 -16.61 -25.62 9.77
CA GLN A 150 -17.14 -25.59 8.40
C GLN A 150 -16.38 -24.61 7.49
N ASP A 151 -15.41 -23.87 8.04
CA ASP A 151 -14.60 -22.88 7.34
C ASP A 151 -13.15 -23.41 7.19
N PHE A 152 -12.38 -22.74 6.34
CA PHE A 152 -10.94 -22.97 6.20
C PHE A 152 -10.15 -21.74 6.63
N ARG A 153 -9.10 -21.96 7.43
CA ARG A 153 -8.18 -20.92 7.86
C ARG A 153 -6.92 -20.93 7.01
N TYR A 154 -6.54 -19.77 6.49
CA TYR A 154 -5.29 -19.52 5.78
C TYR A 154 -4.44 -18.58 6.61
N THR A 155 -3.14 -18.84 6.70
CA THR A 155 -2.20 -18.05 7.51
C THR A 155 -1.04 -17.57 6.67
N ALA A 156 -0.74 -16.27 6.77
CA ALA A 156 0.49 -15.67 6.25
C ALA A 156 1.11 -14.73 7.28
N TYR A 157 2.34 -14.29 7.04
CA TYR A 157 3.10 -13.43 7.94
C TYR A 157 3.50 -12.16 7.20
N ALA A 158 3.08 -11.00 7.71
CA ALA A 158 3.57 -9.72 7.25
C ALA A 158 4.76 -9.30 8.12
N ARG A 159 5.87 -8.91 7.50
CA ARG A 159 7.12 -8.54 8.16
C ARG A 159 7.53 -7.13 7.80
N GLU A 160 7.87 -6.36 8.81
CA GLU A 160 8.57 -5.08 8.69
C GLU A 160 10.06 -5.32 8.91
N PHE A 161 10.88 -4.91 7.96
CA PHE A 161 12.34 -4.97 8.00
C PHE A 161 12.92 -3.58 8.19
N VAL A 162 13.98 -3.49 8.97
CA VAL A 162 14.84 -2.30 9.04
C VAL A 162 16.22 -2.70 8.53
N CYS A 163 16.64 -2.05 7.45
CA CYS A 163 17.91 -2.29 6.78
C CYS A 163 18.88 -1.14 7.06
N ASN A 164 20.11 -1.49 7.42
CA ASN A 164 21.25 -0.57 7.54
C ASN A 164 22.40 -1.05 6.64
N SER A 165 23.57 -0.41 6.71
CA SER A 165 24.74 -0.79 5.91
C SER A 165 25.29 -2.20 6.21
N ALA A 166 24.91 -2.78 7.35
CA ALA A 166 25.33 -4.12 7.77
C ALA A 166 24.32 -5.22 7.42
N GLY A 167 23.09 -4.87 7.02
CA GLY A 167 22.06 -5.83 6.62
C GLY A 167 20.64 -5.45 7.06
N CYS A 168 19.70 -6.36 6.81
CA CYS A 168 18.29 -6.21 7.16
C CYS A 168 17.90 -7.06 8.36
N THR A 169 17.11 -6.50 9.26
CA THR A 169 16.57 -7.24 10.43
C THR A 169 15.06 -7.10 10.47
N VAL A 170 14.36 -8.16 10.89
CA VAL A 170 12.90 -8.10 11.12
C VAL A 170 12.66 -7.27 12.37
N ARG A 171 12.03 -6.12 12.22
CA ARG A 171 11.60 -5.25 13.33
C ARG A 171 10.29 -5.76 13.94
N GLN A 172 9.36 -6.18 13.09
CA GLN A 172 8.04 -6.62 13.53
C GLN A 172 7.50 -7.70 12.58
N GLU A 173 6.82 -8.69 13.14
CA GLU A 173 6.06 -9.69 12.39
C GLU A 173 4.61 -9.70 12.87
N VAL A 174 3.68 -9.79 11.92
CA VAL A 174 2.25 -9.88 12.18
C VAL A 174 1.67 -11.06 11.44
N THR A 175 1.07 -11.99 12.19
CA THR A 175 0.31 -13.10 11.62
C THR A 175 -1.03 -12.59 11.09
N VAL A 176 -1.31 -12.87 9.82
CA VAL A 176 -2.54 -12.50 9.11
C VAL A 176 -3.33 -13.75 8.79
N ARG A 177 -4.61 -13.76 9.17
CA ARG A 177 -5.50 -14.90 9.01
C ARG A 177 -6.63 -14.58 8.04
N GLY A 178 -6.74 -15.37 6.98
CA GLY A 178 -7.87 -15.39 6.05
C GLY A 178 -8.83 -16.52 6.41
N ILE A 179 -10.14 -16.23 6.38
CA ILE A 179 -11.20 -17.23 6.57
C ILE A 179 -11.96 -17.40 5.27
N PHE A 180 -11.98 -18.63 4.76
CA PHE A 180 -12.72 -19.04 3.58
C PHE A 180 -13.89 -19.93 3.99
N ASP A 181 -15.05 -19.66 3.42
CA ASP A 181 -16.25 -20.45 3.62
C ASP A 181 -16.69 -21.03 2.25
N PRO A 182 -16.62 -22.36 2.08
CA PRO A 182 -16.91 -23.02 0.81
C PRO A 182 -18.42 -23.18 0.55
N ARG A 183 -19.28 -22.88 1.53
CA ARG A 183 -20.72 -23.16 1.43
C ARG A 183 -21.41 -22.15 0.51
N THR A 184 -22.49 -22.60 -0.11
CA THR A 184 -23.35 -21.78 -0.98
C THR A 184 -24.47 -21.12 -0.18
N TYR A 185 -24.70 -19.85 -0.44
CA TYR A 185 -25.74 -19.05 0.19
C TYR A 185 -26.54 -18.28 -0.88
N SER A 186 -27.86 -18.24 -0.73
CA SER A 186 -28.68 -17.24 -1.42
C SER A 186 -28.43 -15.86 -0.81
N THR A 187 -28.49 -15.79 0.52
CA THR A 187 -28.20 -14.60 1.33
C THR A 187 -27.33 -14.94 2.53
N TYR A 188 -26.58 -13.95 3.02
CA TYR A 188 -25.79 -14.05 4.25
C TYR A 188 -25.99 -12.77 5.06
N TYR A 189 -26.54 -12.91 6.28
CA TYR A 189 -27.02 -11.79 7.11
C TYR A 189 -27.99 -10.85 6.36
N GLY A 190 -28.90 -11.43 5.58
CA GLY A 190 -29.92 -10.67 4.84
C GLY A 190 -29.44 -10.00 3.54
N LEU A 191 -28.16 -10.12 3.18
CA LEU A 191 -27.61 -9.58 1.95
C LEU A 191 -27.29 -10.64 0.90
N PRO A 192 -27.46 -10.34 -0.41
CA PRO A 192 -27.31 -11.32 -1.47
C PRO A 192 -25.86 -11.81 -1.56
N VAL A 193 -25.73 -13.12 -1.72
CA VAL A 193 -24.47 -13.79 -2.08
C VAL A 193 -24.60 -14.45 -3.44
N GLY A 194 -25.69 -15.22 -3.65
CA GLY A 194 -25.98 -15.87 -4.92
C GLY A 194 -24.91 -16.89 -5.35
N GLY A 195 -24.40 -17.68 -4.41
CA GLY A 195 -23.34 -18.67 -4.69
C GLY A 195 -22.49 -18.99 -3.47
N VAL A 196 -21.29 -19.52 -3.70
CA VAL A 196 -20.29 -19.75 -2.64
C VAL A 196 -19.95 -18.44 -1.93
N LEU A 197 -19.93 -18.44 -0.59
CA LEU A 197 -19.60 -17.23 0.18
C LEU A 197 -18.21 -16.73 -0.16
N GLY A 198 -17.22 -17.63 -0.25
CA GLY A 198 -15.86 -17.29 -0.59
C GLY A 198 -15.11 -16.76 0.63
N GLN A 199 -14.39 -15.66 0.47
CA GLN A 199 -13.76 -14.97 1.60
C GLN A 199 -14.84 -14.51 2.60
N LYS A 200 -14.80 -15.08 3.81
CA LYS A 200 -15.64 -14.65 4.92
C LYS A 200 -15.05 -13.42 5.62
N THR A 201 -13.76 -13.41 5.92
CA THR A 201 -13.05 -12.25 6.49
C THR A 201 -11.53 -12.42 6.40
N MET A 202 -10.77 -11.36 6.72
CA MET A 202 -9.33 -11.39 6.93
C MET A 202 -8.92 -10.43 8.04
N TYR A 203 -8.00 -10.82 8.93
CA TYR A 203 -7.61 -10.02 10.09
C TYR A 203 -6.20 -10.36 10.61
N CYS A 204 -5.66 -9.49 11.46
CA CYS A 204 -4.35 -9.69 12.11
C CYS A 204 -4.53 -10.29 13.52
N ILE A 205 -3.77 -11.33 13.82
CA ILE A 205 -3.78 -11.96 15.15
C ILE A 205 -3.11 -11.05 16.16
N GLY A 206 -3.74 -10.86 17.33
CA GLY A 206 -3.25 -9.98 18.38
C GLY A 206 -3.60 -8.50 18.21
N TYR A 207 -4.37 -8.15 17.17
CA TYR A 207 -4.84 -6.78 16.92
C TYR A 207 -6.36 -6.69 16.97
N ASN A 208 -6.89 -5.66 17.64
CA ASN A 208 -8.34 -5.47 17.76
C ASN A 208 -8.76 -4.01 17.48
N PRO A 209 -9.64 -3.73 16.50
CA PRO A 209 -10.07 -4.62 15.42
C PRO A 209 -9.17 -4.54 14.17
N ARG A 210 -8.29 -3.53 14.09
CA ARG A 210 -7.53 -3.17 12.88
C ARG A 210 -6.09 -3.66 12.90
N CYS A 211 -5.66 -4.15 11.75
CA CYS A 211 -4.24 -4.35 11.44
C CYS A 211 -3.48 -3.03 11.44
N PRO A 212 -2.17 -3.03 11.77
CA PRO A 212 -1.29 -1.91 11.46
C PRO A 212 -1.33 -1.59 9.95
N SER A 213 -1.30 -0.31 9.59
CA SER A 213 -1.42 0.14 8.20
C SER A 213 -0.33 -0.43 7.29
N TRP A 214 0.88 -0.65 7.82
CA TRP A 214 2.00 -1.21 7.09
C TRP A 214 1.78 -2.67 6.66
N VAL A 215 0.89 -3.42 7.31
CA VAL A 215 0.59 -4.82 6.97
C VAL A 215 0.00 -4.93 5.56
N THR A 216 -0.90 -4.01 5.20
CA THR A 216 -1.47 -3.97 3.84
C THR A 216 -0.37 -3.77 2.80
N VAL A 217 0.57 -2.86 3.05
CA VAL A 217 1.71 -2.58 2.16
C VAL A 217 2.61 -3.81 2.05
N ALA A 218 2.93 -4.46 3.18
CA ALA A 218 3.75 -5.67 3.21
C ALA A 218 3.18 -6.79 2.33
N LEU A 219 1.88 -7.03 2.43
CA LEU A 219 1.20 -8.08 1.68
C LEU A 219 1.01 -7.70 0.19
N ILE A 220 0.78 -6.41 -0.12
CA ILE A 220 0.78 -5.93 -1.51
C ILE A 220 2.14 -6.15 -2.15
N ASN A 221 3.21 -5.79 -1.46
CA ASN A 221 4.58 -6.00 -1.93
C ASN A 221 4.81 -7.48 -2.21
N ALA A 222 4.49 -8.36 -1.26
CA ALA A 222 4.65 -9.80 -1.44
C ALA A 222 3.75 -10.40 -2.56
N TYR A 223 2.61 -9.78 -2.85
CA TYR A 223 1.76 -10.18 -3.97
C TYR A 223 2.35 -9.78 -5.33
N ASN A 224 2.85 -8.55 -5.45
CA ASN A 224 3.42 -8.02 -6.71
C ASN A 224 4.81 -8.61 -6.97
N ASN A 225 5.57 -8.75 -5.90
CA ASN A 225 6.97 -9.09 -5.86
C ASN A 225 7.05 -10.37 -5.04
N ALA A 226 7.15 -11.52 -5.69
CA ALA A 226 7.63 -12.73 -5.03
C ALA A 226 9.13 -12.63 -4.69
N LEU A 227 9.59 -11.44 -4.26
CA LEU A 227 10.96 -11.20 -3.88
C LEU A 227 11.25 -12.06 -2.66
N THR A 228 12.18 -12.96 -2.85
CA THR A 228 12.78 -13.79 -1.82
C THR A 228 13.53 -12.90 -0.81
N LEU A 229 13.76 -13.42 0.40
CA LEU A 229 14.60 -12.74 1.39
C LEU A 229 16.01 -12.44 0.84
N ALA A 230 16.52 -13.30 -0.06
CA ALA A 230 17.80 -13.11 -0.72
C ALA A 230 17.82 -11.85 -1.62
N GLU A 231 16.75 -11.56 -2.34
CA GLU A 231 16.68 -10.35 -3.18
C GLU A 231 16.56 -9.07 -2.33
N LEU A 232 15.99 -9.15 -1.12
CA LEU A 232 16.01 -8.06 -0.15
C LEU A 232 17.40 -7.81 0.44
N GLU A 233 18.18 -8.86 0.71
CA GLU A 233 19.56 -8.74 1.19
C GLU A 233 20.51 -8.20 0.12
N GLU A 234 20.26 -8.50 -1.16
CA GLU A 234 21.03 -7.96 -2.29
C GLU A 234 20.70 -6.48 -2.55
N SER A 235 19.46 -6.07 -2.27
CA SER A 235 19.04 -4.66 -2.29
C SER A 235 19.65 -3.91 -1.10
N LYS A 236 20.92 -3.49 -1.23
CA LYS A 236 21.69 -2.66 -0.27
C LYS A 236 21.11 -1.25 -0.03
N THR A 237 19.80 -1.08 -0.13
CA THR A 237 19.10 0.16 0.19
C THR A 237 18.88 0.24 1.70
N THR A 238 19.46 1.26 2.33
CA THR A 238 19.20 1.62 3.73
C THR A 238 17.75 2.11 3.87
N GLY A 239 17.04 1.70 4.92
CA GLY A 239 15.64 2.12 5.16
C GLY A 239 14.72 1.03 5.73
N THR A 240 13.42 1.32 5.76
CA THR A 240 12.37 0.39 6.19
C THR A 240 11.71 -0.28 4.99
N PHE A 241 11.62 -1.60 5.03
CA PHE A 241 11.03 -2.43 3.97
C PHE A 241 9.92 -3.30 4.53
N TYR A 242 8.97 -3.67 3.68
CA TYR A 242 7.83 -4.49 4.08
C TYR A 242 7.71 -5.65 3.11
N SER A 243 7.73 -6.88 3.64
CA SER A 243 7.49 -8.09 2.86
C SER A 243 6.55 -9.02 3.60
N ALA A 244 6.11 -10.07 2.94
CA ALA A 244 5.33 -11.11 3.59
C ALA A 244 5.83 -12.48 3.13
N GLY A 245 5.63 -13.46 4.00
CA GLY A 245 5.96 -14.85 3.73
C GLY A 245 4.83 -15.77 4.16
N TYR A 246 4.84 -16.96 3.61
CA TYR A 246 4.27 -18.12 4.29
C TYR A 246 5.38 -18.70 5.17
N GLU A 247 5.03 -19.42 6.24
CA GLU A 247 6.01 -20.34 6.80
C GLU A 247 6.44 -21.28 5.67
N SER A 248 7.72 -21.24 5.32
CA SER A 248 8.34 -22.31 4.56
C SER A 248 7.94 -23.60 5.27
N ALA A 249 7.49 -24.62 4.54
CA ALA A 249 7.29 -25.95 5.11
C ALA A 249 8.66 -26.60 5.46
N MET A 250 9.51 -25.89 6.20
CA MET A 250 10.88 -26.24 6.52
C MET A 250 11.08 -26.28 8.03
N GLY A 251 11.19 -27.51 8.54
CA GLY A 251 11.72 -27.88 9.86
C GLY A 251 10.65 -28.49 10.77
N SER A 252 10.61 -29.79 11.07
CA SER A 252 11.66 -30.83 10.96
C SER A 252 11.00 -32.21 10.91
N ALA A 253 11.53 -33.09 10.07
CA ALA A 253 11.44 -34.52 10.34
C ALA A 253 12.11 -34.82 11.70
N PRO A 254 11.59 -35.75 12.52
CA PRO A 254 12.45 -36.66 13.26
C PRO A 254 13.08 -37.69 12.31
#